data_AF-A0A6J4RJE0-F1
#
_entry.id   AF-A0A6J4RJE0-F1
#
_cell.length_a   1.000
_cell.length_b   1.000
_cell.length_c   1.000
_cell.angle_alpha   90.00
_cell.angle_beta   90.00
_cell.angle_gamma   90.00
#
_symmetry.space_group_name_H-M   'P 1'
#
loop_
_entity.id
_entity.type
_entity.pdbx_description
1 polymer ?
#
loop_
_entity_poly.entity_id
_entity_poly.type
_entity_poly.pdbx_seq_one_letter_code
_entity_poly.pdbx_strand_id
1 'polypeptide(L)'
;MRRCSAAARLRPYVVAAPRGEDAVLARQLRARVYRPQGWLSPVLLVDGRIEGVWSHEHKRGALTVRIEPFSDPGAAVRARAQAEAARLAAYLGAGELDVSWA
;
A
#
# COMPACT_ATOMS: atom_id res chain seq x y z
N MET A 1 10.78 25.33 -11.41
CA MET A 1 9.62 24.49 -11.05
C MET A 1 10.11 23.14 -10.55
N ARG A 2 10.11 22.89 -9.24
CA ARG A 2 10.41 21.57 -8.69
C ARG A 2 9.20 20.69 -8.98
N ARG A 3 9.35 19.62 -9.78
CA ARG A 3 8.30 18.61 -9.90
C ARG A 3 8.18 17.95 -8.54
N CYS A 4 7.13 18.28 -7.78
CA CYS A 4 6.74 17.48 -6.62
C CYS A 4 6.35 16.10 -7.13
N SER A 5 7.28 15.16 -7.07
CA SER A 5 7.06 13.77 -7.44
C SER A 5 6.26 13.12 -6.32
N ALA A 6 4.97 12.87 -6.54
CA ALA A 6 4.14 12.13 -5.58
C ALA A 6 4.81 10.78 -5.23
N ALA A 7 5.08 10.49 -3.96
CA ALA A 7 5.74 9.25 -3.55
C ALA A 7 4.70 8.20 -3.17
N ALA A 8 4.68 7.03 -3.83
CA ALA A 8 3.79 5.91 -3.49
C ALA A 8 4.60 4.68 -3.02
N ARG A 9 4.18 4.04 -1.92
CA ARG A 9 4.88 2.87 -1.37
C ARG A 9 3.96 1.84 -0.72
N LEU A 10 4.23 0.57 -0.97
CA LEU A 10 3.62 -0.60 -0.32
C LEU A 10 4.40 -0.91 0.96
N ARG A 11 3.84 -0.53 2.11
CA ARG A 11 4.46 -0.79 3.41
C ARG A 11 3.82 -2.02 4.06
N PRO A 12 4.58 -3.08 4.37
CA PRO A 12 4.03 -4.25 5.05
C PRO A 12 3.62 -3.92 6.49
N TYR A 13 4.28 -2.95 7.13
CA TYR A 13 3.96 -2.47 8.47
C TYR A 13 4.06 -0.94 8.57
N VAL A 14 3.20 -0.35 9.40
CA VAL A 14 3.25 1.05 9.83
C VAL A 14 3.48 1.08 11.33
N VAL A 15 4.73 1.27 11.75
CA VAL A 15 5.11 1.17 13.17
C VAL A 15 4.91 2.49 13.92
N ALA A 16 4.80 3.62 13.23
CA ALA A 16 4.78 4.95 13.87
C ALA A 16 3.90 6.01 13.19
N ALA A 17 2.82 5.63 12.47
CA ALA A 17 1.87 6.64 12.02
C ALA A 17 1.09 7.20 13.22
N PRO A 18 0.98 8.54 13.37
CA PRO A 18 0.14 9.17 14.39
C PRO A 18 -1.29 8.63 14.31
N ARG A 19 -1.70 7.87 15.34
CA ARG A 19 -3.01 7.18 15.37
C ARG A 19 -4.20 8.13 15.59
N GLY A 20 -3.91 9.36 16.04
CA GLY A 20 -4.90 10.37 16.42
C GLY A 20 -5.17 11.41 15.34
N GLU A 21 -4.29 11.56 14.34
CA GLU A 21 -4.37 12.68 13.39
C GLU A 21 -5.10 12.30 12.11
N ASP A 22 -6.21 13.00 11.84
CA ASP A 22 -6.97 12.85 10.58
C ASP A 22 -6.13 13.23 9.34
N ALA A 23 -5.03 13.97 9.54
CA ALA A 23 -4.08 14.31 8.48
C ALA A 23 -3.38 13.08 7.86
N VAL A 24 -3.28 11.97 8.59
CA VAL A 24 -2.60 10.74 8.13
C VAL A 24 -3.59 9.67 7.69
N LEU A 25 -4.70 9.56 8.43
CA LEU A 25 -5.80 8.64 8.13
C LEU A 25 -7.10 9.15 8.73
N ALA A 26 -8.09 9.44 7.88
CA ALA A 26 -9.42 9.85 8.31
C ALA A 26 -10.00 8.82 9.30
N ARG A 27 -10.58 9.30 10.40
CA ARG A 27 -11.09 8.45 11.49
C ARG A 27 -12.00 7.29 11.03
N GLN A 28 -12.81 7.50 9.99
CA GLN A 28 -13.72 6.49 9.43
C GLN A 28 -12.99 5.29 8.79
N LEU A 29 -11.75 5.50 8.33
CA LEU A 29 -10.95 4.48 7.63
C LEU A 29 -10.00 3.73 8.58
N ARG A 30 -9.90 4.15 9.85
CA ARG A 30 -9.02 3.54 10.85
C ARG A 30 -9.29 2.06 11.07
N ALA A 31 -10.56 1.65 11.04
CA ALA A 31 -10.93 0.24 11.20
C ALA A 31 -10.44 -0.66 10.04
N ARG A 32 -10.12 -0.10 8.87
CA ARG A 32 -9.51 -0.88 7.77
C ARG A 32 -8.02 -1.15 7.97
N VAL A 33 -7.33 -0.29 8.74
CA VAL A 33 -5.87 -0.35 8.97
C VAL A 33 -5.53 -0.96 10.33
N TYR A 34 -6.19 -0.51 11.40
CA TYR A 34 -6.02 -1.00 12.76
C TYR A 34 -7.13 -2.01 13.08
N ARG A 35 -6.83 -3.30 12.93
CA ARG A 35 -7.79 -4.39 13.14
C ARG A 35 -7.73 -4.88 14.60
N PRO A 36 -8.80 -5.51 15.10
CA PRO A 36 -8.81 -6.13 16.42
C PRO A 36 -7.64 -7.11 16.61
N GLN A 37 -7.28 -7.37 17.86
CA GLN A 37 -6.16 -8.27 18.24
C GLN A 37 -4.77 -7.76 17.81
N GLY A 38 -4.63 -6.44 17.60
CA GLY A 38 -3.34 -5.82 17.28
C GLY A 38 -2.88 -6.07 15.85
N TRP A 39 -3.76 -6.59 14.99
CA TRP A 39 -3.43 -6.81 13.59
C TRP A 39 -3.41 -5.49 12.82
N LEU A 40 -2.36 -5.28 12.02
CA LEU A 40 -2.19 -4.09 11.21
C LEU A 40 -2.21 -4.47 9.74
N SER A 41 -3.14 -3.89 8.98
CA SER A 41 -3.20 -4.10 7.53
C SER A 41 -2.01 -3.40 6.85
N PRO A 42 -1.39 -4.02 5.84
CA PRO A 42 -0.45 -3.33 4.97
C PRO A 42 -1.12 -2.14 4.28
N VAL A 43 -0.39 -1.03 4.13
CA VAL A 43 -0.96 0.23 3.62
C VAL A 43 -0.31 0.70 2.32
N LEU A 44 -1.13 1.32 1.48
CA LEU A 44 -0.68 2.15 0.37
C LEU A 44 -0.43 3.56 0.91
N LEU A 45 0.84 3.95 1.00
CA LEU A 45 1.22 5.29 1.43
C LEU A 45 1.46 6.16 0.21
N VAL A 46 0.79 7.31 0.11
CA VAL A 46 1.02 8.32 -0.93
C VAL A 46 1.31 9.66 -0.28
N ASP A 47 2.46 10.24 -0.55
CA ASP A 47 2.88 11.55 0.02
C ASP A 47 2.73 11.64 1.54
N GLY A 48 2.96 10.53 2.24
CA GLY A 48 2.86 10.44 3.71
C GLY A 48 1.46 10.19 4.24
N ARG A 49 0.43 10.11 3.38
CA ARG A 49 -0.95 9.76 3.74
C ARG A 49 -1.26 8.30 3.43
N ILE A 50 -2.09 7.70 4.26
CA ILE A 50 -2.62 6.36 3.99
C ILE A 50 -3.80 6.51 3.04
N GLU A 51 -3.58 6.16 1.77
CA GLU A 51 -4.57 6.26 0.70
C GLU A 51 -5.20 4.91 0.35
N GLY A 52 -4.89 3.85 1.09
CA GLY A 52 -5.46 2.52 0.86
C GLY A 52 -4.82 1.44 1.70
N VAL A 53 -5.35 0.23 1.55
CA VAL A 53 -4.74 -1.00 2.09
C VAL A 53 -4.31 -1.90 0.94
N TRP A 54 -3.40 -2.82 1.22
CA TRP A 54 -3.05 -3.86 0.27
C TRP A 54 -2.82 -5.19 0.99
N SER A 55 -2.85 -6.26 0.22
CA SER A 55 -2.46 -7.60 0.68
C SER A 55 -1.60 -8.25 -0.38
N HIS A 56 -0.86 -9.27 0.02
CA HIS A 56 -0.17 -10.13 -0.93
C HIS A 56 -0.26 -11.60 -0.52
N GLU A 57 -0.09 -12.45 -1.51
CA GLU A 57 0.04 -13.89 -1.35
C GLU A 57 1.21 -14.36 -2.22
N HIS A 58 2.17 -15.05 -1.62
CA HIS A 58 3.29 -15.64 -2.33
C HIS A 58 3.13 -17.17 -2.31
N LYS A 59 2.88 -17.77 -3.49
CA LYS A 59 2.67 -19.21 -3.65
C LYS A 59 3.34 -19.70 -4.92
N ARG A 60 4.04 -20.83 -4.84
CA ARG A 60 4.64 -21.53 -6.00
C ARG A 60 5.51 -20.61 -6.90
N GLY A 61 6.20 -19.63 -6.31
CA GLY A 61 7.04 -18.68 -7.06
C GLY A 61 6.27 -17.54 -7.75
N ALA A 62 4.96 -17.43 -7.54
CA ALA A 62 4.13 -16.33 -8.02
C ALA A 62 3.69 -15.44 -6.84
N LEU A 63 3.83 -14.12 -7.00
CA LEU A 63 3.34 -13.12 -6.06
C LEU A 63 2.08 -12.48 -6.61
N THR A 64 0.98 -12.57 -5.87
CA THR A 64 -0.24 -11.81 -6.13
C THR A 64 -0.31 -10.64 -5.15
N VAL A 65 -0.46 -9.43 -5.66
CA VAL A 65 -0.63 -8.20 -4.87
C VAL A 65 -1.99 -7.61 -5.18
N ARG A 66 -2.83 -7.43 -4.15
CA ARG A 66 -4.14 -6.77 -4.27
C ARG A 66 -4.08 -5.42 -3.57
N ILE A 67 -4.41 -4.35 -4.29
CA ILE A 67 -4.39 -2.98 -3.78
C ILE A 67 -5.82 -2.45 -3.75
N GLU A 68 -6.23 -1.90 -2.60
CA GLU A 68 -7.56 -1.33 -2.36
C GLU A 68 -7.43 0.13 -1.94
N PRO A 69 -7.41 1.07 -2.92
CA PRO A 69 -7.39 2.50 -2.64
C PRO A 69 -8.67 2.95 -1.91
N PHE A 70 -8.58 3.99 -1.09
CA PHE A 70 -9.73 4.64 -0.46
C PHE A 70 -10.39 5.68 -1.37
N SER A 71 -9.65 6.16 -2.38
CA SER A 71 -10.11 7.05 -3.44
C SER A 71 -9.35 6.72 -4.74
N ASP A 72 -9.77 7.25 -5.90
CA ASP A 72 -9.04 6.99 -7.15
C ASP A 72 -7.60 7.56 -7.07
N PRO A 73 -6.56 6.70 -7.09
CA PRO A 73 -5.19 7.14 -6.89
C PRO A 73 -4.58 7.81 -8.14
N GLY A 74 -5.23 7.71 -9.30
CA GLY A 74 -4.71 8.21 -10.57
C GLY A 74 -3.53 7.40 -11.13
N ALA A 75 -3.22 7.64 -12.41
CA ALA A 75 -2.26 6.82 -13.16
C ALA A 75 -0.83 6.84 -12.59
N ALA A 76 -0.37 7.99 -12.10
CA ALA A 76 1.00 8.13 -11.58
C ALA A 76 1.23 7.32 -10.30
N VAL A 77 0.23 7.27 -9.41
CA VAL A 77 0.32 6.46 -8.17
C VAL A 77 0.21 4.98 -8.53
N ARG A 78 -0.67 4.60 -9.45
CA ARG A 78 -0.80 3.21 -9.92
C ARG A 78 0.52 2.68 -10.46
N ALA A 79 1.19 3.44 -11.34
CA ALA A 79 2.47 3.06 -11.91
C ALA A 79 3.57 2.88 -10.84
N ARG A 80 3.62 3.78 -9.85
CA ARG A 80 4.59 3.67 -8.74
C ARG A 80 4.30 2.50 -7.81
N ALA A 81 3.02 2.22 -7.52
CA ALA A 81 2.63 1.07 -6.71
C ALA A 81 2.97 -0.25 -7.41
N GLN A 82 2.77 -0.34 -8.73
CA GLN A 82 3.22 -1.48 -9.54
C GLN A 82 4.74 -1.65 -9.50
N ALA A 83 5.51 -0.56 -9.60
CA ALA A 83 6.96 -0.64 -9.48
C ALA A 83 7.42 -1.12 -8.08
N GLU A 84 6.71 -0.74 -7.01
CA GLU A 84 6.98 -1.28 -5.67
C GLU A 84 6.59 -2.75 -5.55
N ALA A 85 5.48 -3.18 -6.14
CA ALA A 85 5.09 -4.59 -6.19
C ALA A 85 6.15 -5.44 -6.93
N ALA A 86 6.74 -4.93 -8.01
CA ALA A 86 7.86 -5.57 -8.70
C ALA A 86 9.11 -5.69 -7.82
N ARG A 87 9.44 -4.66 -7.03
CA ARG A 87 10.52 -4.73 -6.05
C ARG A 87 10.23 -5.77 -4.96
N LEU A 88 8.97 -5.88 -4.52
CA LEU A 88 8.55 -6.89 -3.55
C LEU A 88 8.66 -8.30 -4.14
N ALA A 89 8.23 -8.51 -5.38
CA ALA A 89 8.38 -9.79 -6.09
C ALA A 89 9.85 -10.21 -6.17
N ALA A 90 10.73 -9.31 -6.59
CA ALA A 90 12.16 -9.56 -6.65
C ALA A 90 12.75 -9.89 -5.26
N TYR A 91 12.34 -9.17 -4.22
CA TYR A 91 12.77 -9.43 -2.84
C TYR A 91 12.33 -10.80 -2.32
N LEU A 92 11.11 -11.22 -2.68
CA LEU A 92 10.55 -12.51 -2.28
C LEU A 92 10.97 -13.68 -3.19
N GLY A 93 11.71 -13.41 -4.27
CA GLY A 93 12.12 -14.42 -5.24
C GLY A 93 10.99 -14.95 -6.13
N ALA A 94 9.93 -14.16 -6.31
CA ALA A 94 8.82 -14.52 -7.19
C ALA A 94 9.18 -14.24 -8.66
N GLY A 95 9.04 -15.25 -9.51
CA GLY A 95 9.26 -15.15 -10.97
C GLY A 95 8.06 -14.59 -11.73
N GLU A 96 6.88 -14.64 -11.11
CA GLU A 96 5.64 -14.09 -11.65
C GLU A 96 5.03 -13.09 -10.67
N LEU A 97 4.48 -11.99 -11.19
CA LEU A 97 3.80 -10.96 -10.43
C LEU A 97 2.44 -10.66 -11.07
N ASP A 98 1.39 -10.78 -10.26
CA ASP A 98 0.05 -10.28 -10.59
C ASP A 98 -0.30 -9.11 -9.66
N VAL A 99 -0.77 -8.00 -10.23
CA VAL A 99 -1.19 -6.81 -9.48
C VAL A 99 -2.63 -6.48 -9.84
N SER A 100 -3.52 -6.61 -8.87
CA SER A 100 -4.95 -6.29 -9.01
C SER A 100 -5.35 -5.07 -8.20
N TRP A 101 -6.35 -4.35 -8.71
CA TRP A 101 -6.94 -3.16 -8.09
C TRP A 101 -8.42 -3.44 -7.80
N ALA A 102 -8.88 -3.08 -6.60
CA ALA A 102 -10.28 -3.22 -6.19
C ALA A 102 -10.89 -1.87 -5.78
#